data_AF-A0A1L2ZLZ6-F1
#
_entry.id   AF-A0A1L2ZLZ6-F1
#
_cell.length_a   1.000
_cell.length_b   1.000
_cell.length_c   1.000
_cell.angle_alpha   90.00
_cell.angle_beta   90.00
_cell.angle_gamma   90.00
#
_symmetry.space_group_name_H-M   'P 1'
#
loop_
_entity.id
_entity.type
_entity.pdbx_description
1 polymer ?
#
loop_
_entity_poly.entity_id
_entity_poly.type
_entity_poly.pdbx_seq_one_letter_code
_entity_poly.pdbx_strand_id
1 'polypeptide(L)'
;MSQNHSSESSALPQSVVAWKISESGEISGSRWDYDAAAHDEQIAAALAPFGVGEDSVCAGSGSHYDGFAKVPTSLLAADQVLVVTDVDSTLIEQEVIEMLASHAGKEAEVAAVTEAAMRGELDFAQSLRERVATLAGLPESIISEVVERVEFTPGAFQLAQALHLQNNKLVAVSGGFNQVLAPLAEKIGLDAFAANELEIVDGHLTGRVVGEIVDRAAKARYVKQWAEEFGVPLSATIAVGDGANDIDMLETAGIGVAFCAKPALEAVASVVVRQRRLDILPLLWGI
;
A
#
# COMPACT_ATOMS: atom_id res chain seq x y z
N MET A 1 -20.85 46.11 12.57
CA MET A 1 -19.42 45.82 12.30
C MET A 1 -19.21 44.35 12.60
N SER A 2 -19.42 43.50 11.60
CA SER A 2 -19.18 42.06 11.73
C SER A 2 -17.86 41.78 11.03
N GLN A 3 -16.83 41.42 11.80
CA GLN A 3 -15.57 40.93 11.26
C GLN A 3 -15.76 39.45 10.92
N ASN A 4 -15.69 39.12 9.63
CA ASN A 4 -15.42 37.77 9.16
C ASN A 4 -13.98 37.44 9.53
N HIS A 5 -13.78 36.49 10.45
CA HIS A 5 -12.54 35.71 10.48
C HIS A 5 -12.67 34.62 9.42
N SER A 6 -12.34 34.97 8.18
CA SER A 6 -11.85 33.99 7.22
C SER A 6 -10.49 33.54 7.73
N SER A 7 -10.44 32.33 8.31
CA SER A 7 -9.18 31.64 8.57
C SER A 7 -8.55 31.34 7.22
N GLU A 8 -7.56 32.15 6.82
CA GLU A 8 -6.61 31.78 5.78
C GLU A 8 -5.93 30.48 6.23
N SER A 9 -6.34 29.37 5.63
CA SER A 9 -5.60 28.12 5.69
C SER A 9 -4.27 28.37 5.00
N SER A 10 -3.23 28.72 5.76
CA SER A 10 -1.88 28.77 5.21
C SER A 10 -1.54 27.34 4.76
N ALA A 11 -1.58 27.10 3.46
CA ALA A 11 -1.16 25.82 2.91
C ALA A 11 0.28 25.56 3.38
N LEU A 12 0.47 24.44 4.09
CA LEU A 12 1.79 24.04 4.58
C LEU A 12 2.76 23.94 3.40
N PRO A 13 4.05 24.28 3.58
CA PRO A 13 5.05 24.06 2.54
C PRO A 13 5.04 22.58 2.15
N GLN A 14 5.03 22.31 0.86
CA GLN A 14 5.03 20.96 0.30
C GLN A 14 6.29 20.79 -0.55
N SER A 15 6.73 19.55 -0.76
CA SER A 15 7.74 19.28 -1.78
C SER A 15 7.12 18.41 -2.87
N VAL A 16 7.52 18.64 -4.11
CA VAL A 16 7.20 17.76 -5.24
C VAL A 16 8.38 16.84 -5.45
N VAL A 17 8.10 15.54 -5.49
CA VAL A 17 9.07 14.51 -5.88
C VAL A 17 8.63 13.94 -7.22
N ALA A 18 9.50 13.94 -8.23
CA ALA A 18 9.28 13.24 -9.49
C ALA A 18 10.32 12.13 -9.67
N TRP A 19 9.94 11.07 -10.37
CA TRP A 19 10.82 9.93 -10.64
C TRP A 19 10.85 9.55 -12.12
N LYS A 20 12.01 9.04 -12.53
CA LYS A 20 12.24 8.49 -13.86
C LYS A 20 12.92 7.14 -13.75
N ILE A 21 12.53 6.22 -14.60
CA ILE A 21 13.10 4.89 -14.79
C ILE A 21 13.81 4.88 -16.14
N SER A 22 15.11 4.62 -16.13
CA SER A 22 15.88 4.48 -17.38
C SER A 22 15.50 3.19 -18.12
N GLU A 23 15.93 3.06 -19.38
CA GLU A 23 15.80 1.79 -20.14
C GLU A 23 16.52 0.62 -19.46
N SER A 24 17.56 0.89 -18.66
CA SER A 24 18.28 -0.11 -17.86
C SER A 24 17.60 -0.42 -16.52
N GLY A 25 16.48 0.24 -16.19
CA GLY A 25 15.73 0.04 -14.96
C GLY A 25 16.25 0.84 -13.76
N GLU A 26 17.18 1.78 -13.95
CA GLU A 26 17.68 2.65 -12.89
C GLU A 26 16.63 3.71 -12.53
N ILE A 27 16.32 3.84 -11.24
CA ILE A 27 15.43 4.89 -10.73
C ILE A 27 16.24 6.13 -10.40
N SER A 28 15.76 7.28 -10.85
CA SER A 28 16.27 8.59 -10.46
C SER A 28 15.13 9.49 -9.99
N GLY A 29 15.38 10.24 -8.92
CA GLY A 29 14.44 11.19 -8.35
C GLY A 29 14.87 12.65 -8.57
N SER A 30 13.90 13.55 -8.58
CA SER A 30 14.13 14.99 -8.50
C SER A 30 13.14 15.59 -7.51
N ARG A 31 13.61 16.49 -6.64
CA ARG A 31 12.80 17.14 -5.60
C ARG A 31 12.83 18.65 -5.76
N TRP A 32 11.67 19.27 -5.63
CA TRP A 32 11.51 20.73 -5.59
C TRP A 32 10.68 21.10 -4.36
N ASP A 33 11.14 22.07 -3.59
CA ASP A 33 10.39 22.60 -2.44
C ASP A 33 9.47 23.73 -2.91
N TYR A 34 8.23 23.77 -2.41
CA TYR A 34 7.16 24.69 -2.83
C TYR A 34 6.59 25.47 -1.65
N ASP A 35 6.43 26.78 -1.84
CA ASP A 35 5.60 27.63 -1.00
C ASP A 35 4.30 28.00 -1.72
N ALA A 36 3.19 27.44 -1.25
CA ALA A 36 1.86 27.69 -1.80
C ALA A 36 1.36 29.13 -1.65
N ALA A 37 1.93 29.90 -0.74
CA ALA A 37 1.61 31.32 -0.62
C ALA A 37 2.19 32.15 -1.78
N ALA A 38 3.19 31.65 -2.50
CA ALA A 38 3.94 32.41 -3.50
C ALA A 38 3.36 32.36 -4.92
N HIS A 39 2.32 31.55 -5.21
CA HIS A 39 1.82 31.30 -6.59
C HIS A 39 2.97 31.00 -7.55
N ASP A 40 3.75 29.97 -7.24
CA ASP A 40 5.06 29.76 -7.85
C ASP A 40 4.96 29.30 -9.32
N GLU A 41 5.12 30.25 -10.24
CA GLU A 41 5.19 30.02 -11.69
C GLU A 41 6.28 29.00 -12.07
N GLN A 42 7.35 28.82 -11.26
CA GLN A 42 8.36 27.79 -11.53
C GLN A 42 7.79 26.38 -11.38
N ILE A 43 6.84 26.16 -10.48
CA ILE A 43 6.21 24.84 -10.29
C ILE A 43 5.12 24.63 -11.31
N ALA A 44 4.33 25.65 -11.67
CA ALA A 44 3.47 25.55 -12.84
C ALA A 44 4.29 25.22 -14.10
N ALA A 45 5.48 25.80 -14.27
CA ALA A 45 6.39 25.48 -15.37
C ALA A 45 7.07 24.10 -15.24
N ALA A 46 7.38 23.64 -14.03
CA ALA A 46 7.95 22.30 -13.79
C ALA A 46 6.89 21.20 -13.93
N LEU A 47 5.63 21.51 -13.59
CA LEU A 47 4.48 20.61 -13.70
C LEU A 47 3.80 20.65 -15.08
N ALA A 48 3.96 21.74 -15.83
CA ALA A 48 3.40 21.91 -17.17
C ALA A 48 3.79 20.80 -18.17
N PRO A 49 5.05 20.29 -18.19
CA PRO A 49 5.42 19.12 -18.99
C PRO A 49 4.65 17.84 -18.65
N PHE A 50 4.01 17.78 -17.46
CA PHE A 50 3.22 16.63 -17.00
C PHE A 50 1.72 16.77 -17.32
N GLY A 51 1.23 17.94 -17.74
CA GLY A 51 -0.19 18.17 -18.01
C GLY A 51 -1.07 18.18 -16.75
N VAL A 52 -0.47 18.52 -15.60
CA VAL A 52 -1.07 18.39 -14.26
C VAL A 52 -1.54 19.76 -13.78
N GLY A 53 -2.80 19.87 -13.35
CA GLY A 53 -3.33 21.08 -12.71
C GLY A 53 -2.87 21.22 -11.26
N GLU A 54 -2.96 22.42 -10.68
CA GLU A 54 -2.51 22.72 -9.31
C GLU A 54 -3.08 21.78 -8.23
N ASP A 55 -4.26 21.18 -8.46
CA ASP A 55 -4.94 20.28 -7.52
C ASP A 55 -4.76 18.78 -7.82
N SER A 56 -4.01 18.43 -8.86
CA SER A 56 -3.92 17.05 -9.35
C SER A 56 -2.65 16.36 -8.84
N VAL A 57 -2.78 15.36 -7.99
CA VAL A 57 -1.73 14.33 -7.87
C VAL A 57 -2.05 13.26 -8.91
N CYS A 58 -1.32 13.27 -10.02
CA CYS A 58 -1.53 12.33 -11.11
C CYS A 58 -0.21 11.76 -11.56
N ALA A 59 0.07 10.48 -11.34
CA ALA A 59 1.09 9.83 -12.15
C ALA A 59 0.70 9.93 -13.63
N GLY A 60 1.55 10.57 -14.43
CA GLY A 60 1.47 10.59 -15.88
C GLY A 60 2.87 10.41 -16.44
N SER A 61 2.99 9.70 -17.55
CA SER A 61 4.22 9.68 -18.34
C SER A 61 4.31 11.00 -19.11
N GLY A 62 5.16 11.92 -18.66
CA GLY A 62 5.63 13.01 -19.51
C GLY A 62 6.75 12.51 -20.42
N SER A 63 7.20 13.30 -21.38
CA SER A 63 8.39 12.96 -22.19
C SER A 63 9.69 12.82 -21.35
N HIS A 64 9.66 13.12 -20.05
CA HIS A 64 10.83 13.23 -19.18
C HIS A 64 10.79 12.42 -17.88
N TYR A 65 9.62 12.11 -17.29
CA TYR A 65 9.48 11.39 -16.01
C TYR A 65 8.31 10.39 -16.06
N ASP A 66 8.38 9.35 -15.24
CA ASP A 66 7.42 8.23 -15.17
C ASP A 66 6.35 8.42 -14.08
N GLY A 67 6.57 9.34 -13.14
CA GLY A 67 5.58 9.77 -12.15
C GLY A 67 6.06 10.88 -11.23
N PHE A 68 5.15 11.38 -10.39
CA PHE A 68 5.44 12.36 -9.35
C PHE A 68 4.45 12.26 -8.18
N ALA A 69 4.82 12.88 -7.06
CA ALA A 69 4.04 12.97 -5.83
C ALA A 69 4.22 14.34 -5.18
N LYS A 70 3.16 14.86 -4.57
CA LYS A 70 3.26 15.93 -3.58
C LYS A 70 3.45 15.32 -2.21
N VAL A 71 4.49 15.74 -1.52
CA VAL A 71 4.89 15.20 -0.23
C VAL A 71 4.80 16.31 0.83
N PRO A 72 4.12 16.09 1.96
CA PRO A 72 4.13 17.01 3.08
C PRO A 72 5.55 17.17 3.64
N THR A 73 5.96 18.41 3.93
CA THR A 73 7.24 18.66 4.61
C THR A 73 7.34 17.97 5.97
N SER A 74 6.22 17.67 6.63
CA SER A 74 6.18 16.87 7.86
C SER A 74 6.73 15.46 7.68
N LEU A 75 6.55 14.84 6.50
CA LEU A 75 7.14 13.53 6.21
C LEU A 75 8.66 13.66 5.99
N LEU A 76 9.09 14.68 5.25
CA LEU A 76 10.51 14.93 4.95
C LEU A 76 11.32 15.36 6.17
N ALA A 77 10.68 15.99 7.15
CA ALA A 77 11.28 16.42 8.39
C ALA A 77 11.16 15.39 9.52
N ALA A 78 10.50 14.25 9.28
CA ALA A 78 10.32 13.22 10.29
C ALA A 78 11.64 12.48 10.54
N ASP A 79 11.96 12.25 11.82
CA ASP A 79 13.11 11.43 12.22
C ASP A 79 12.91 9.94 11.90
N GLN A 80 11.66 9.53 11.73
CA GLN A 80 11.27 8.15 11.41
C GLN A 80 9.98 8.14 10.58
N VAL A 81 9.94 7.29 9.57
CA VAL A 81 8.78 7.00 8.72
C VAL A 81 8.29 5.58 9.00
N LEU A 82 6.97 5.39 8.98
CA LEU A 82 6.33 4.07 9.04
C LEU A 82 5.63 3.79 7.71
N VAL A 83 6.07 2.75 7.01
CA VAL A 83 5.40 2.23 5.81
C VAL A 83 4.52 1.05 6.20
N VAL A 84 3.23 1.16 5.94
CA VAL A 84 2.22 0.12 6.11
C VAL A 84 1.77 -0.36 4.72
N THR A 85 2.02 -1.61 4.39
CA THR A 85 1.69 -2.16 3.06
C THR A 85 0.60 -3.22 3.14
N ASP A 86 -0.28 -3.26 2.12
CA ASP A 86 -0.99 -4.50 1.80
C ASP A 86 0.01 -5.57 1.32
N VAL A 87 -0.44 -6.82 1.29
CA VAL A 87 0.37 -7.96 0.92
C VAL A 87 0.04 -8.42 -0.49
N ASP A 88 -1.15 -9.00 -0.69
CA ASP A 88 -1.59 -9.53 -1.98
C ASP A 88 -1.61 -8.40 -3.01
N SER A 89 -1.14 -8.68 -4.23
CA SER A 89 -1.04 -7.70 -5.33
C SER A 89 -0.23 -6.41 -5.06
N THR A 90 0.43 -6.30 -3.90
CA THR A 90 1.17 -5.11 -3.45
C THR A 90 2.59 -5.43 -3.00
N LEU A 91 2.77 -6.14 -1.88
CA LEU A 91 4.09 -6.59 -1.39
C LEU A 91 4.57 -7.82 -2.15
N ILE A 92 3.62 -8.66 -2.56
CA ILE A 92 3.81 -9.85 -3.38
C ILE A 92 2.99 -9.74 -4.65
N GLU A 93 3.37 -10.49 -5.68
CA GLU A 93 2.73 -10.38 -7.00
C GLU A 93 1.41 -11.14 -7.12
N GLN A 94 1.18 -12.11 -6.24
CA GLN A 94 0.04 -13.03 -6.31
C GLN A 94 -1.07 -12.67 -5.32
N GLU A 95 -2.24 -13.28 -5.55
CA GLU A 95 -3.33 -13.41 -4.58
C GLU A 95 -3.20 -14.76 -3.87
N VAL A 96 -2.81 -14.77 -2.59
CA VAL A 96 -2.53 -16.00 -1.84
C VAL A 96 -3.73 -16.94 -1.81
N ILE A 97 -4.93 -16.40 -1.65
CA ILE A 97 -6.15 -17.23 -1.58
C ILE A 97 -6.44 -17.97 -2.90
N GLU A 98 -6.06 -17.39 -4.04
CA GLU A 98 -6.19 -18.02 -5.36
C GLU A 98 -5.16 -19.14 -5.51
N MET A 99 -3.92 -18.91 -5.04
CA MET A 99 -2.89 -19.95 -5.01
C MET A 99 -3.32 -21.15 -4.14
N LEU A 100 -3.92 -20.91 -2.98
CA LEU A 100 -4.49 -21.97 -2.13
C LEU A 100 -5.63 -22.69 -2.87
N ALA A 101 -6.55 -21.95 -3.49
CA ALA A 101 -7.71 -22.51 -4.20
C ALA A 101 -7.34 -23.32 -5.45
N SER A 102 -6.17 -23.07 -6.07
CA SER A 102 -5.64 -23.88 -7.17
C SER A 102 -5.47 -25.35 -6.77
N HIS A 103 -5.10 -25.63 -5.52
CA HIS A 103 -4.96 -26.99 -4.99
C HIS A 103 -6.32 -27.70 -4.81
N ALA A 104 -7.42 -26.94 -4.74
CA ALA A 104 -8.79 -27.45 -4.76
C ALA A 104 -9.40 -27.49 -6.18
N GLY A 105 -8.66 -27.06 -7.21
CA GLY A 105 -9.19 -26.91 -8.57
C GLY A 105 -10.25 -25.80 -8.70
N LYS A 106 -10.25 -24.82 -7.78
CA LYS A 106 -11.25 -23.74 -7.69
C LYS A 106 -10.68 -22.34 -7.90
N GLU A 107 -9.45 -22.23 -8.40
CA GLU A 107 -8.76 -20.96 -8.66
C GLU A 107 -9.63 -19.95 -9.42
N ALA A 108 -10.20 -20.35 -10.55
CA ALA A 108 -11.01 -19.45 -11.39
C ALA A 108 -12.30 -18.96 -10.68
N GLU A 109 -12.92 -19.79 -9.83
CA GLU A 109 -14.10 -19.41 -9.04
C GLU A 109 -13.71 -18.38 -7.98
N VAL A 110 -12.62 -18.63 -7.26
CA VAL A 110 -12.11 -17.74 -6.21
C VAL A 110 -11.62 -16.42 -6.80
N ALA A 111 -10.91 -16.44 -7.92
CA ALA A 111 -10.41 -15.23 -8.59
C ALA A 111 -11.55 -14.30 -9.03
N ALA A 112 -12.65 -14.85 -9.55
CA ALA A 112 -13.82 -14.05 -9.92
C ALA A 112 -14.44 -13.32 -8.72
N VAL A 113 -14.50 -13.99 -7.55
CA VAL A 113 -15.02 -13.41 -6.30
C VAL A 113 -14.04 -12.40 -5.70
N THR A 114 -12.73 -12.67 -5.76
CA THR A 114 -11.67 -11.74 -5.31
C THR A 114 -11.73 -10.45 -6.10
N GLU A 115 -11.76 -10.52 -7.42
CA GLU A 115 -11.83 -9.35 -8.30
C GLU A 115 -13.09 -8.49 -8.06
N ALA A 116 -14.25 -9.12 -7.82
CA ALA A 116 -15.47 -8.40 -7.49
C ALA A 116 -15.37 -7.70 -6.12
N ALA A 117 -14.78 -8.35 -5.12
CA ALA A 117 -14.58 -7.77 -3.80
C ALA A 117 -13.60 -6.59 -3.82
N MET A 118 -12.49 -6.70 -4.57
CA MET A 118 -11.50 -5.63 -4.71
C MET A 118 -12.04 -4.39 -5.45
N ARG A 119 -13.06 -4.58 -6.32
CA ARG A 119 -13.82 -3.47 -6.93
C ARG A 119 -14.86 -2.83 -5.99
N GLY A 120 -15.06 -3.39 -4.79
CA GLY A 120 -16.05 -2.91 -3.83
C GLY A 120 -17.49 -3.35 -4.14
N GLU A 121 -17.68 -4.37 -4.97
CA GLU A 121 -19.01 -4.87 -5.37
C GLU A 121 -19.63 -5.83 -4.33
N LEU A 122 -18.81 -6.35 -3.41
CA LEU A 122 -19.20 -7.33 -2.38
C LEU A 122 -18.74 -6.89 -0.98
N ASP A 123 -19.50 -7.29 0.04
CA ASP A 123 -19.06 -7.19 1.44
C ASP A 123 -17.79 -8.03 1.65
N PHE A 124 -16.73 -7.43 2.18
CA PHE A 124 -15.43 -8.08 2.31
C PHE A 124 -15.50 -9.33 3.19
N ALA A 125 -16.17 -9.25 4.34
CA ALA A 125 -16.23 -10.35 5.29
C ALA A 125 -17.07 -11.52 4.76
N GLN A 126 -18.13 -11.24 4.01
CA GLN A 126 -18.89 -12.26 3.29
C GLN A 126 -18.03 -12.90 2.17
N SER A 127 -17.43 -12.08 1.30
CA SER A 127 -16.59 -12.56 0.20
C SER A 127 -15.41 -13.42 0.70
N LEU A 128 -14.75 -13.01 1.78
CA LEU A 128 -13.68 -13.78 2.40
C LEU A 128 -14.18 -15.15 2.86
N ARG A 129 -15.32 -15.22 3.56
CA ARG A 129 -15.88 -16.50 4.02
C ARG A 129 -16.26 -17.42 2.87
N GLU A 130 -16.83 -16.88 1.80
CA GLU A 130 -17.17 -17.65 0.59
C GLU A 130 -15.92 -18.24 -0.06
N ARG A 131 -14.87 -17.42 -0.25
CA ARG A 131 -13.60 -17.88 -0.82
C ARG A 131 -12.90 -18.88 0.09
N VAL A 132 -12.84 -18.66 1.40
CA VAL A 132 -12.21 -19.58 2.35
C VAL A 132 -12.96 -20.91 2.43
N ALA A 133 -14.29 -20.92 2.31
CA ALA A 133 -15.08 -22.16 2.29
C ALA A 133 -14.67 -23.11 1.14
N THR A 134 -14.13 -22.57 0.04
CA THR A 134 -13.62 -23.38 -1.08
C THR A 134 -12.41 -24.23 -0.71
N LEU A 135 -11.69 -23.87 0.35
CA LEU A 135 -10.45 -24.51 0.79
C LEU A 135 -10.68 -25.69 1.75
N ALA A 136 -11.93 -25.95 2.14
CA ALA A 136 -12.27 -26.98 3.11
C ALA A 136 -11.76 -28.37 2.68
N GLY A 137 -11.06 -29.05 3.59
CA GLY A 137 -10.51 -30.39 3.39
C GLY A 137 -9.12 -30.42 2.76
N LEU A 138 -8.53 -29.28 2.38
CA LEU A 138 -7.14 -29.25 1.96
C LEU A 138 -6.20 -29.53 3.16
N PRO A 139 -5.11 -30.29 2.98
CA PRO A 139 -4.13 -30.53 4.02
C PRO A 139 -3.34 -29.24 4.32
N GLU A 140 -2.97 -29.00 5.58
CA GLU A 140 -2.24 -27.79 5.98
C GLU A 140 -0.88 -27.62 5.26
N SER A 141 -0.29 -28.72 4.79
CA SER A 141 1.00 -28.72 4.08
C SER A 141 1.00 -27.84 2.82
N ILE A 142 -0.17 -27.61 2.21
CA ILE A 142 -0.31 -26.74 1.03
C ILE A 142 0.05 -25.28 1.34
N ILE A 143 -0.05 -24.85 2.59
CA ILE A 143 0.35 -23.50 3.01
C ILE A 143 1.85 -23.30 2.73
N SER A 144 2.68 -24.27 3.14
CA SER A 144 4.12 -24.23 2.90
C SER A 144 4.46 -24.25 1.41
N GLU A 145 3.73 -25.04 0.62
CA GLU A 145 3.89 -25.08 -0.84
C GLU A 145 3.57 -23.74 -1.50
N VAL A 146 2.55 -23.02 -0.99
CA VAL A 146 2.23 -21.66 -1.47
C VAL A 146 3.33 -20.68 -1.08
N VAL A 147 3.82 -20.69 0.17
CA VAL A 147 4.91 -19.82 0.64
C VAL A 147 6.16 -19.94 -0.24
N GLU A 148 6.50 -21.15 -0.69
CA GLU A 148 7.65 -21.39 -1.56
C GLU A 148 7.50 -20.80 -2.97
N ARG A 149 6.27 -20.60 -3.44
CA ARG A 149 5.95 -20.10 -4.79
C ARG A 149 5.63 -18.61 -4.84
N VAL A 150 5.45 -17.97 -3.69
CA VAL A 150 5.19 -16.53 -3.62
C VAL A 150 6.40 -15.75 -4.10
N GLU A 151 6.14 -14.78 -4.98
CA GLU A 151 7.14 -13.86 -5.50
C GLU A 151 6.90 -12.47 -4.92
N PHE A 152 7.95 -11.89 -4.34
CA PHE A 152 7.88 -10.50 -3.89
C PHE A 152 7.82 -9.57 -5.09
N THR A 153 7.01 -8.53 -4.98
CA THR A 153 6.94 -7.48 -6.00
C THR A 153 8.34 -6.88 -6.23
N PRO A 154 8.72 -6.59 -7.50
CA PRO A 154 10.00 -5.99 -7.79
C PRO A 154 10.29 -4.79 -6.89
N GLY A 155 11.49 -4.70 -6.32
CA GLY A 155 11.85 -3.61 -5.42
C GLY A 155 11.43 -3.79 -3.96
N ALA A 156 10.70 -4.84 -3.57
CA ALA A 156 10.26 -5.03 -2.18
C ALA A 156 11.45 -5.13 -1.18
N PHE A 157 12.49 -5.89 -1.52
CA PHE A 157 13.68 -6.00 -0.66
C PHE A 157 14.48 -4.70 -0.61
N GLN A 158 14.53 -3.95 -1.72
CA GLN A 158 15.16 -2.64 -1.78
C GLN A 158 14.40 -1.63 -0.92
N LEU A 159 13.07 -1.67 -0.94
CA LEU A 159 12.22 -0.87 -0.04
C LEU A 159 12.56 -1.17 1.43
N ALA A 160 12.52 -2.45 1.83
CA ALA A 160 12.81 -2.87 3.20
C ALA A 160 14.22 -2.43 3.63
N GLN A 161 15.22 -2.64 2.75
CA GLN A 161 16.59 -2.21 3.00
C GLN A 161 16.69 -0.68 3.17
N ALA A 162 16.07 0.09 2.28
CA ALA A 162 16.09 1.55 2.34
C ALA A 162 15.47 2.08 3.64
N LEU A 163 14.36 1.48 4.10
CA LEU A 163 13.73 1.83 5.37
C LEU A 163 14.65 1.52 6.56
N HIS A 164 15.17 0.29 6.65
CA HIS A 164 16.00 -0.11 7.79
C HIS A 164 17.32 0.65 7.88
N LEU A 165 17.93 1.04 6.75
CA LEU A 165 19.15 1.86 6.73
C LEU A 165 18.96 3.23 7.39
N GLN A 166 17.73 3.74 7.42
CA GLN A 166 17.37 5.01 8.06
C GLN A 166 16.61 4.83 9.37
N ASN A 167 16.59 3.61 9.94
CA ASN A 167 15.82 3.29 11.13
C ASN A 167 14.31 3.53 10.97
N ASN A 168 13.80 3.54 9.73
CA ASN A 168 12.37 3.56 9.43
C ASN A 168 11.76 2.18 9.59
N LYS A 169 10.42 2.11 9.57
CA LYS A 169 9.65 0.89 9.83
C LYS A 169 8.89 0.41 8.61
N LEU A 170 8.90 -0.90 8.39
CA LEU A 170 8.10 -1.58 7.37
C LEU A 170 7.19 -2.61 8.04
N VAL A 171 5.89 -2.45 7.86
CA VAL A 171 4.87 -3.37 8.40
C VAL A 171 3.85 -3.73 7.34
N ALA A 172 3.19 -4.88 7.48
CA ALA A 172 2.19 -5.33 6.53
C ALA A 172 0.86 -5.70 7.17
N VAL A 173 -0.25 -5.27 6.58
CA VAL A 173 -1.60 -5.64 7.00
C VAL A 173 -2.40 -6.19 5.83
N SER A 174 -2.89 -7.42 5.98
CA SER A 174 -3.44 -8.20 4.87
C SER A 174 -4.83 -8.75 5.15
N GLY A 175 -5.65 -8.82 4.10
CA GLY A 175 -6.88 -9.61 4.09
C GLY A 175 -6.64 -11.12 3.87
N GLY A 176 -5.40 -11.53 3.58
CA GLY A 176 -4.94 -12.91 3.45
C GLY A 176 -4.72 -13.58 4.81
N PHE A 177 -3.67 -14.42 4.92
CA PHE A 177 -3.53 -15.34 6.05
C PHE A 177 -2.16 -15.28 6.74
N ASN A 178 -2.13 -15.23 8.08
CA ASN A 178 -0.90 -15.17 8.88
C ASN A 178 0.00 -16.38 8.62
N GLN A 179 -0.58 -17.56 8.37
CA GLN A 179 0.21 -18.76 8.13
C GLN A 179 1.06 -18.65 6.84
N VAL A 180 0.68 -17.78 5.90
CA VAL A 180 1.48 -17.43 4.72
C VAL A 180 2.29 -16.16 4.96
N LEU A 181 1.73 -15.14 5.61
CA LEU A 181 2.41 -13.86 5.82
C LEU A 181 3.59 -13.96 6.80
N ALA A 182 3.50 -14.72 7.88
CA ALA A 182 4.55 -14.83 8.88
C ALA A 182 5.92 -15.26 8.32
N PRO A 183 6.04 -16.34 7.51
CA PRO A 183 7.33 -16.68 6.90
C PRO A 183 7.82 -15.66 5.86
N LEU A 184 6.90 -14.98 5.15
CA LEU A 184 7.27 -13.90 4.23
C LEU A 184 7.79 -12.68 4.99
N ALA A 185 7.16 -12.35 6.12
CA ALA A 185 7.54 -11.27 7.02
C ALA A 185 8.97 -11.44 7.55
N GLU A 186 9.32 -12.66 7.98
CA GLU A 186 10.68 -12.99 8.40
C GLU A 186 11.68 -12.83 7.24
N LYS A 187 11.31 -13.30 6.04
CA LYS A 187 12.18 -13.27 4.85
C LYS A 187 12.52 -11.85 4.39
N ILE A 188 11.55 -10.93 4.39
CA ILE A 188 11.76 -9.53 3.98
C ILE A 188 12.18 -8.61 5.14
N GLY A 189 11.96 -9.06 6.38
CA GLY A 189 12.30 -8.33 7.60
C GLY A 189 11.24 -7.30 8.02
N LEU A 190 9.96 -7.66 8.02
CA LEU A 190 8.91 -6.76 8.55
C LEU A 190 9.07 -6.55 10.06
N ASP A 191 8.84 -5.32 10.53
CA ASP A 191 8.86 -4.97 11.95
C ASP A 191 7.59 -5.44 12.68
N ALA A 192 6.47 -5.52 11.98
CA ALA A 192 5.19 -6.05 12.46
C ALA A 192 4.30 -6.46 11.28
N PHE A 193 3.33 -7.34 11.55
CA PHE A 193 2.36 -7.75 10.55
C PHE A 193 1.05 -8.22 11.18
N ALA A 194 -0.02 -8.18 10.40
CA ALA A 194 -1.32 -8.74 10.79
C ALA A 194 -2.12 -9.22 9.57
N ALA A 195 -2.74 -10.40 9.69
CA ALA A 195 -3.65 -10.96 8.70
C ALA A 195 -4.72 -11.83 9.37
N ASN A 196 -5.63 -12.39 8.57
CA ASN A 196 -6.60 -13.37 9.06
C ASN A 196 -5.91 -14.69 9.41
N GLU A 197 -6.61 -15.56 10.14
CA GLU A 197 -6.09 -16.88 10.53
C GLU A 197 -7.01 -17.97 9.97
N LEU A 198 -6.47 -18.87 9.13
CA LEU A 198 -7.21 -20.06 8.69
C LEU A 198 -7.43 -21.02 9.86
N GLU A 199 -8.63 -21.58 9.99
CA GLU A 199 -8.88 -22.64 10.97
C GLU A 199 -8.35 -23.99 10.45
N ILE A 200 -7.53 -24.64 11.26
CA ILE A 200 -6.95 -25.96 10.99
C ILE A 200 -7.39 -26.93 12.07
N VAL A 201 -7.95 -28.07 11.66
CA VAL A 201 -8.33 -29.18 12.56
C VAL A 201 -7.82 -30.48 11.97
N ASP A 202 -7.15 -31.28 12.80
CA ASP A 202 -6.57 -32.57 12.41
C ASP A 202 -5.67 -32.47 11.15
N GLY A 203 -4.90 -31.38 11.04
CA GLY A 203 -3.99 -31.13 9.92
C GLY A 203 -4.66 -30.72 8.61
N HIS A 204 -5.94 -30.33 8.64
CA HIS A 204 -6.71 -29.93 7.45
C HIS A 204 -7.40 -28.58 7.65
N LEU A 205 -7.48 -27.80 6.57
CA LEU A 205 -8.25 -26.55 6.53
C LEU A 205 -9.74 -26.85 6.68
N THR A 206 -10.42 -26.16 7.58
CA THR A 206 -11.87 -26.38 7.78
C THR A 206 -12.74 -25.58 6.81
N GLY A 207 -12.13 -24.65 6.06
CA GLY A 207 -12.83 -23.65 5.26
C GLY A 207 -13.44 -22.51 6.08
N ARG A 208 -12.88 -22.21 7.25
CA ARG A 208 -13.25 -21.05 8.08
C ARG A 208 -12.03 -20.23 8.47
N VAL A 209 -12.26 -18.98 8.86
CA VAL A 209 -11.28 -18.12 9.54
C VAL A 209 -11.60 -18.04 11.02
N VAL A 210 -10.58 -17.94 11.87
CA VAL A 210 -10.71 -17.73 13.32
C VAL A 210 -10.37 -16.30 13.71
N GLY A 211 -10.97 -15.85 14.81
CA GLY A 211 -10.72 -14.52 15.35
C GLY A 211 -11.47 -13.40 14.62
N GLU A 212 -10.96 -12.18 14.81
CA GLU A 212 -11.48 -10.98 14.16
C GLU A 212 -11.00 -10.93 12.70
N ILE A 213 -11.90 -10.59 11.78
CA ILE A 213 -11.54 -10.45 10.38
C ILE A 213 -10.79 -9.14 10.17
N VAL A 214 -9.63 -9.22 9.51
CA VAL A 214 -8.88 -8.05 9.03
C VAL A 214 -9.58 -7.48 7.80
N ASP A 215 -10.59 -6.67 8.06
CA ASP A 215 -11.32 -5.90 7.05
C ASP A 215 -10.73 -4.49 6.84
N ARG A 216 -11.38 -3.71 5.98
CA ARG A 216 -10.98 -2.32 5.67
C ARG A 216 -10.81 -1.46 6.94
N ALA A 217 -11.74 -1.55 7.88
CA ALA A 217 -11.66 -0.78 9.13
C ALA A 217 -10.55 -1.30 10.04
N ALA A 218 -10.27 -2.61 10.02
CA ALA A 218 -9.16 -3.21 10.76
C ALA A 218 -7.81 -2.72 10.24
N LYS A 219 -7.62 -2.62 8.92
CA LYS A 219 -6.39 -2.06 8.32
C LYS A 219 -6.10 -0.65 8.85
N ALA A 220 -7.11 0.21 8.91
CA ALA A 220 -6.98 1.55 9.51
C ALA A 220 -6.63 1.54 11.00
N ARG A 221 -7.17 0.58 11.77
CA ARG A 221 -6.80 0.41 13.19
C ARG A 221 -5.32 0.04 13.33
N TYR A 222 -4.82 -0.86 12.50
CA TYR A 222 -3.42 -1.28 12.53
C TYR A 222 -2.45 -0.13 12.20
N VAL A 223 -2.79 0.74 11.24
CA VAL A 223 -1.98 1.95 10.98
C VAL A 223 -1.82 2.78 12.25
N LYS A 224 -2.92 3.06 12.96
CA LYS A 224 -2.89 3.86 14.19
C LYS A 224 -2.13 3.16 15.32
N GLN A 225 -2.38 1.86 15.48
CA GLN A 225 -1.72 1.05 16.50
C GLN A 225 -0.21 1.03 16.32
N TRP A 226 0.29 0.72 15.12
CA TRP A 226 1.72 0.65 14.88
C TRP A 226 2.38 2.02 14.86
N ALA A 227 1.68 3.06 14.39
CA ALA A 227 2.17 4.43 14.52
C ALA A 227 2.41 4.80 16.00
N GLU A 228 1.47 4.46 16.89
CA GLU A 228 1.62 4.66 18.34
C GLU A 228 2.75 3.79 18.93
N GLU A 229 2.80 2.51 18.58
CA GLU A 229 3.79 1.55 19.08
C GLU A 229 5.23 1.94 18.72
N PHE A 230 5.45 2.42 17.49
CA PHE A 230 6.76 2.87 17.03
C PHE A 230 7.05 4.35 17.36
N GLY A 231 6.09 5.10 17.90
CA GLY A 231 6.25 6.52 18.20
C GLY A 231 6.33 7.41 16.96
N VAL A 232 5.74 6.96 15.84
CA VAL A 232 5.69 7.70 14.57
C VAL A 232 4.38 8.48 14.50
N PRO A 233 4.39 9.81 14.30
CA PRO A 233 3.15 10.56 14.11
C PRO A 233 2.44 10.12 12.83
N LEU A 234 1.11 10.11 12.80
CA LEU A 234 0.34 9.73 11.61
C LEU A 234 0.71 10.54 10.35
N SER A 235 1.14 11.79 10.50
CA SER A 235 1.64 12.62 9.39
C SER A 235 2.94 12.12 8.76
N ALA A 236 3.63 11.15 9.40
CA ALA A 236 4.84 10.49 8.94
C ALA A 236 4.62 9.00 8.61
N THR A 237 3.37 8.60 8.38
CA THR A 237 3.03 7.25 7.90
C THR A 237 2.72 7.26 6.41
N ILE A 238 3.08 6.17 5.73
CA ILE A 238 2.78 5.92 4.33
C ILE A 238 2.02 4.61 4.26
N ALA A 239 0.80 4.61 3.72
CA ALA A 239 0.04 3.40 3.45
C ALA A 239 0.12 3.06 1.96
N VAL A 240 0.33 1.79 1.62
CA VAL A 240 0.44 1.30 0.24
C VAL A 240 -0.56 0.17 0.03
N GLY A 241 -1.38 0.25 -1.01
CA GLY A 241 -2.34 -0.80 -1.36
C GLY A 241 -2.82 -0.69 -2.80
N ASP A 242 -3.64 -1.64 -3.24
CA ASP A 242 -4.11 -1.74 -4.63
C ASP A 242 -5.65 -1.83 -4.77
N GLY A 243 -6.38 -2.21 -3.71
CA GLY A 243 -7.81 -2.49 -3.77
C GLY A 243 -8.70 -1.59 -2.90
N ALA A 244 -10.02 -1.69 -3.10
CA ALA A 244 -11.00 -0.92 -2.31
C ALA A 244 -11.01 -1.28 -0.80
N ASN A 245 -10.47 -2.45 -0.44
CA ASN A 245 -10.21 -2.90 0.92
C ASN A 245 -9.19 -2.01 1.67
N ASP A 246 -8.38 -1.23 0.94
CA ASP A 246 -7.31 -0.41 1.53
C ASP A 246 -7.71 1.05 1.74
N ILE A 247 -8.91 1.47 1.33
CA ILE A 247 -9.29 2.89 1.33
C ILE A 247 -9.15 3.50 2.74
N ASP A 248 -9.69 2.87 3.80
CA ASP A 248 -9.57 3.43 5.16
C ASP A 248 -8.11 3.45 5.64
N MET A 249 -7.28 2.51 5.18
CA MET A 249 -5.85 2.45 5.49
C MET A 249 -5.13 3.66 4.88
N LEU A 250 -5.39 3.95 3.59
CA LEU A 250 -4.83 5.09 2.88
C LEU A 250 -5.32 6.42 3.46
N GLU A 251 -6.62 6.55 3.74
CA GLU A 251 -7.21 7.77 4.32
C GLU A 251 -6.72 8.05 5.75
N THR A 252 -6.30 7.01 6.47
CA THR A 252 -5.74 7.14 7.83
C THR A 252 -4.28 7.58 7.84
N ALA A 253 -3.52 7.23 6.79
CA ALA A 253 -2.09 7.52 6.73
C ALA A 253 -1.80 8.98 6.34
N GLY A 254 -0.59 9.45 6.65
CA GLY A 254 -0.13 10.76 6.22
C GLY A 254 -0.02 10.88 4.70
N ILE A 255 0.38 9.79 4.03
CA ILE A 255 0.32 9.63 2.58
C ILE A 255 -0.31 8.27 2.25
N GLY A 256 -1.36 8.28 1.42
CA GLY A 256 -1.91 7.07 0.82
C GLY A 256 -1.37 6.84 -0.59
N VAL A 257 -0.78 5.69 -0.85
CA VAL A 257 -0.22 5.28 -2.15
C VAL A 257 -1.08 4.18 -2.77
N ALA A 258 -1.72 4.49 -3.90
CA ALA A 258 -2.35 3.52 -4.78
C ALA A 258 -1.28 2.91 -5.70
N PHE A 259 -0.91 1.65 -5.44
CA PHE A 259 0.11 0.92 -6.18
C PHE A 259 -0.53 -0.03 -7.20
N CYS A 260 -0.36 0.26 -8.50
CA CYS A 260 -0.99 -0.47 -9.61
C CYS A 260 -2.49 -0.74 -9.37
N ALA A 261 -3.16 0.22 -8.74
CA ALA A 261 -4.41 0.01 -8.05
C ALA A 261 -5.64 0.03 -8.96
N LYS A 262 -6.75 -0.49 -8.44
CA LYS A 262 -8.08 -0.36 -9.06
C LYS A 262 -8.57 1.11 -8.96
N PRO A 263 -9.47 1.56 -9.85
CA PRO A 263 -9.93 2.95 -9.88
C PRO A 263 -10.53 3.49 -8.57
N ALA A 264 -11.16 2.63 -7.77
CA ALA A 264 -11.75 3.01 -6.49
C ALA A 264 -10.69 3.50 -5.48
N LEU A 265 -9.51 2.88 -5.46
CA LEU A 265 -8.42 3.29 -4.58
C LEU A 265 -7.63 4.47 -5.17
N GLU A 266 -7.40 4.49 -6.48
CA GLU A 266 -6.76 5.64 -7.15
C GLU A 266 -7.51 6.95 -6.88
N ALA A 267 -8.85 6.91 -6.79
CA ALA A 267 -9.69 8.08 -6.57
C ALA A 267 -9.53 8.75 -5.18
N VAL A 268 -8.98 8.02 -4.20
CA VAL A 268 -8.80 8.52 -2.82
C VAL A 268 -7.33 8.66 -2.44
N ALA A 269 -6.41 8.12 -3.25
CA ALA A 269 -5.00 8.09 -2.92
C ALA A 269 -4.33 9.46 -3.08
N SER A 270 -3.38 9.75 -2.18
CA SER A 270 -2.50 10.91 -2.28
C SER A 270 -1.49 10.76 -3.41
N VAL A 271 -1.06 9.54 -3.72
CA VAL A 271 -0.05 9.22 -4.74
C VAL A 271 -0.51 7.99 -5.51
N VAL A 272 -0.29 7.98 -6.82
CA VAL A 272 -0.53 6.80 -7.66
C VAL A 272 0.81 6.34 -8.24
N VAL A 273 1.16 5.07 -8.06
CA VAL A 273 2.35 4.45 -8.66
C VAL A 273 1.86 3.37 -9.62
N ARG A 274 2.06 3.56 -10.92
CA ARG A 274 1.60 2.58 -11.94
C ARG A 274 2.69 1.63 -12.39
N GLN A 275 3.94 1.93 -12.07
CA GLN A 275 5.06 1.03 -12.32
C GLN A 275 5.07 -0.04 -11.23
N ARG A 276 5.09 -1.32 -11.61
CA ARG A 276 5.05 -2.46 -10.69
C ARG A 276 6.41 -2.66 -9.99
N ARG A 277 6.89 -1.64 -9.27
CA ARG A 277 8.11 -1.70 -8.47
C ARG A 277 8.01 -0.84 -7.20
N LEU A 278 8.29 -1.44 -6.06
CA LEU A 278 8.20 -0.79 -4.74
C LEU A 278 9.43 0.05 -4.38
N ASP A 279 10.54 -0.13 -5.10
CA ASP A 279 11.79 0.63 -4.90
C ASP A 279 11.71 2.09 -5.39
N ILE A 280 10.53 2.52 -5.88
CA ILE A 280 10.19 3.91 -6.17
C ILE A 280 9.80 4.66 -4.88
N LEU A 281 9.18 3.97 -3.92
CA LEU A 281 8.61 4.60 -2.72
C LEU A 281 9.63 5.38 -1.88
N PRO A 282 10.90 4.95 -1.73
CA PRO A 282 11.89 5.70 -0.95
C PRO A 282 12.10 7.15 -1.38
N LEU A 283 11.84 7.47 -2.65
CA LEU A 283 11.89 8.83 -3.15
C LEU A 283 10.89 9.75 -2.43
N LEU A 284 9.77 9.21 -1.95
CA LEU A 284 8.73 9.97 -1.24
C LEU A 284 9.22 10.57 0.08
N TRP A 285 10.24 9.98 0.73
CA TRP A 285 10.85 10.54 1.93
C TRP A 285 12.34 10.89 1.75
N GLY A 286 12.80 10.97 0.49
CA GLY A 286 14.08 11.57 0.13
C GLY A 286 15.30 10.65 0.07
N ILE A 287 15.10 9.35 -0.18
CA ILE A 287 16.18 8.39 -0.51
C ILE A 287 16.25 8.17 -2.01
#